data_AF-A0A970QND4-F1
#
_entry.id   AF-A0A970QND4-F1
#
_cell.length_a   1.000
_cell.length_b   1.000
_cell.length_c   1.000
_cell.angle_alpha   90.00
_cell.angle_beta   90.00
_cell.angle_gamma   90.00
#
_symmetry.space_group_name_H-M   'P 1'
#
loop_
_entity.id
_entity.type
_entity.pdbx_description
1 polymer ?
#
loop_
_entity_poly.entity_id
_entity_poly.type
_entity_poly.pdbx_seq_one_letter_code
_entity_poly.pdbx_strand_id
1 'polypeptide(L)'
;MRIFRYLRENIKLFVWDYIDSVNNTLKLISIFVSFFTMGVIAYFYGFPQTPQSAFLCNIVIHCSLIFYVLKYFLSALFSVHSKKYIFKHKYQGIMIFLIILWFVFSYGFNFQHKFFNAIDIKNIGSMTMLIIQLYFFVMMLFDLSSIGQLFSKLKLGPGGWMISSFIFLISTGTVLLLLPEMTTGGISFIDALFTATSASCVTG
;
A
#
# COMPACT_ATOMS: atom_id res chain seq x y z
N MET A 1 -43.80 13.22 -0.45
CA MET A 1 -43.00 12.03 -0.88
C MET A 1 -42.45 12.10 -2.31
N ARG A 2 -43.11 12.71 -3.32
CA ARG A 2 -42.58 12.80 -4.71
C ARG A 2 -41.35 13.70 -4.87
N ILE A 3 -41.27 14.82 -4.14
CA ILE A 3 -40.14 15.78 -4.21
C ILE A 3 -38.82 15.16 -3.74
N PHE A 4 -38.84 14.36 -2.68
CA PHE A 4 -37.65 13.65 -2.18
C PHE A 4 -37.13 12.59 -3.16
N ARG A 5 -38.03 12.02 -3.97
CA ARG A 5 -37.71 11.01 -4.98
C ARG A 5 -37.09 11.66 -6.22
N TYR A 6 -37.59 12.82 -6.64
CA TYR A 6 -37.03 13.63 -7.73
C TYR A 6 -35.67 14.24 -7.37
N LEU A 7 -35.50 14.75 -6.14
CA LEU A 7 -34.19 15.19 -5.62
C LEU A 7 -33.19 14.04 -5.58
N ARG A 8 -33.61 12.86 -5.11
CA ARG A 8 -32.76 11.65 -5.08
C ARG A 8 -32.39 11.18 -6.49
N GLU A 9 -33.29 11.28 -7.46
CA GLU A 9 -33.04 10.92 -8.86
C GLU A 9 -32.10 11.92 -9.56
N ASN A 10 -32.27 13.22 -9.35
CA ASN A 10 -31.36 14.25 -9.90
C ASN A 10 -29.96 14.19 -9.27
N ILE A 11 -29.87 13.96 -7.95
CA ILE A 11 -28.57 13.72 -7.30
C ILE A 11 -27.95 12.43 -7.84
N LYS A 12 -28.73 11.36 -8.07
CA LYS A 12 -28.22 10.12 -8.67
C LYS A 12 -27.68 10.31 -10.09
N LEU A 13 -28.33 11.15 -10.90
CA LEU A 13 -27.94 11.41 -12.28
C LEU A 13 -26.68 12.30 -12.35
N PHE A 14 -26.59 13.35 -11.52
CA PHE A 14 -25.39 14.20 -11.46
C PHE A 14 -24.18 13.45 -10.88
N VAL A 15 -24.42 12.57 -9.91
CA VAL A 15 -23.37 11.73 -9.32
C VAL A 15 -22.89 10.67 -10.33
N TRP A 16 -23.75 10.18 -11.24
CA TRP A 16 -23.41 9.15 -12.23
C TRP A 16 -22.23 9.53 -13.13
N ASP A 17 -22.20 10.76 -13.64
CA ASP A 17 -21.13 11.24 -14.53
C ASP A 17 -19.79 11.44 -13.79
N TYR A 18 -19.84 11.72 -12.49
CA TYR A 18 -18.65 11.99 -11.69
C TYR A 18 -18.07 10.75 -11.00
N ILE A 19 -18.84 9.66 -10.84
CA ILE A 19 -18.39 8.44 -10.14
C ILE A 19 -17.21 7.78 -10.82
N ASP A 20 -17.26 7.63 -12.14
CA ASP A 20 -16.19 6.96 -12.88
C ASP A 20 -14.92 7.82 -12.87
N SER A 21 -15.07 9.14 -12.98
CA SER A 21 -13.97 10.10 -12.85
C SER A 21 -13.35 10.09 -11.45
N VAL A 22 -14.16 10.10 -10.39
CA VAL A 22 -13.71 10.04 -8.99
C VAL A 22 -13.00 8.72 -8.68
N ASN A 23 -13.54 7.58 -9.12
CA ASN A 23 -12.88 6.30 -8.88
C ASN A 23 -11.56 6.17 -9.66
N ASN A 24 -11.49 6.69 -10.89
CA ASN A 24 -10.26 6.66 -11.67
C ASN A 24 -9.17 7.60 -11.10
N THR A 25 -9.56 8.80 -10.66
CA THR A 25 -8.65 9.74 -9.99
C THR A 25 -8.17 9.20 -8.65
N LEU A 26 -9.07 8.65 -7.82
CA LEU A 26 -8.70 7.99 -6.56
C LEU A 26 -7.75 6.81 -6.78
N LYS A 27 -7.96 6.03 -7.84
CA LYS A 27 -7.06 4.92 -8.21
C LYS A 27 -5.67 5.45 -8.57
N LEU A 28 -5.59 6.49 -9.40
CA LEU A 28 -4.31 7.10 -9.81
C LEU A 28 -3.55 7.69 -8.63
N ILE A 29 -4.24 8.44 -7.76
CA ILE A 29 -3.65 9.00 -6.53
C ILE A 29 -3.16 7.86 -5.62
N SER A 30 -3.93 6.78 -5.48
CA SER A 30 -3.54 5.64 -4.66
C SER A 30 -2.26 4.96 -5.13
N ILE A 31 -2.08 4.81 -6.44
CA ILE A 31 -0.85 4.26 -7.01
C ILE A 31 0.34 5.17 -6.66
N PHE A 32 0.18 6.49 -6.78
CA PHE A 32 1.24 7.42 -6.42
C PHE A 32 1.59 7.35 -4.92
N VAL A 33 0.57 7.35 -4.05
CA VAL A 33 0.73 7.19 -2.60
C VAL A 33 1.43 5.87 -2.27
N SER A 34 1.10 4.78 -2.97
CA SER A 34 1.68 3.46 -2.71
C SER A 34 3.16 3.39 -3.06
N PHE A 35 3.56 3.94 -4.21
CA PHE A 35 4.98 4.01 -4.60
C PHE A 35 5.78 4.91 -3.66
N PHE A 36 5.22 6.06 -3.28
CA PHE A 36 5.85 6.98 -2.33
C PHE A 36 6.10 6.31 -0.98
N THR A 37 5.09 5.64 -0.44
CA THR A 37 5.17 4.96 0.86
C THR A 37 6.05 3.72 0.83
N MET A 38 6.09 2.98 -0.28
CA MET A 38 7.08 1.92 -0.49
C MET A 38 8.51 2.47 -0.43
N GLY A 39 8.77 3.64 -1.03
CA GLY A 39 10.05 4.34 -0.89
C GLY A 39 10.37 4.74 0.55
N VAL A 40 9.38 5.21 1.31
CA VAL A 40 9.53 5.54 2.74
C VAL A 40 9.84 4.30 3.58
N ILE A 41 9.20 3.16 3.30
CA ILE A 41 9.50 1.89 3.97
C ILE A 41 10.92 1.43 3.63
N ALA A 42 11.30 1.49 2.36
CA ALA A 42 12.66 1.17 1.92
C ALA A 42 13.71 2.09 2.60
N TYR A 43 13.40 3.38 2.76
CA TYR A 43 14.26 4.30 3.49
C TYR A 43 14.33 3.96 5.00
N PHE A 44 13.19 3.68 5.62
CA PHE A 44 13.08 3.38 7.05
C PHE A 44 13.94 2.16 7.45
N TYR A 45 13.96 1.12 6.61
CA TYR A 45 14.75 -0.09 6.85
C TYR A 45 16.14 -0.07 6.20
N GLY A 46 16.31 0.68 5.12
CA GLY A 46 17.55 0.68 4.34
C GLY A 46 18.64 1.59 4.91
N PHE A 47 18.28 2.58 5.72
CA PHE A 47 19.21 3.57 6.28
C PHE A 47 19.16 3.64 7.80
N PRO A 48 20.28 3.99 8.46
CA PRO A 48 20.31 4.20 9.90
C PRO A 48 19.38 5.36 10.28
N GLN A 49 18.48 5.10 11.23
CA GLN A 49 17.42 6.04 11.59
C GLN A 49 17.80 6.90 12.80
N THR A 50 17.53 8.20 12.70
CA THR A 50 17.47 9.09 13.86
C THR A 50 16.07 9.04 14.48
N PRO A 51 15.88 9.42 15.76
CA PRO A 51 14.56 9.45 16.38
C PRO A 51 13.54 10.31 15.60
N GLN A 52 14.02 11.42 15.01
CA GLN A 52 13.21 12.32 14.20
C GLN A 52 12.83 11.72 12.84
N SER A 53 13.79 11.11 12.12
CA SER A 53 13.51 10.48 10.82
C SER A 53 12.57 9.29 10.97
N ALA A 54 12.76 8.47 12.02
CA ALA A 54 11.89 7.35 12.34
C ALA A 54 10.45 7.82 12.63
N PHE A 55 10.28 8.92 13.37
CA PHE A 55 8.97 9.49 13.67
C PHE A 55 8.25 10.00 12.42
N LEU A 56 8.96 10.73 11.54
CA LEU A 56 8.40 11.20 10.27
C LEU A 56 7.99 10.05 9.35
N CYS A 57 8.83 9.02 9.22
CA CYS A 57 8.50 7.83 8.43
C CYS A 57 7.24 7.14 8.96
N ASN A 58 7.15 6.98 10.28
CA ASN A 58 5.96 6.41 10.92
C ASN A 58 4.72 7.25 10.63
N ILE A 59 4.77 8.58 10.79
CA ILE A 59 3.65 9.46 10.46
C ILE A 59 3.21 9.25 9.01
N VAL A 60 4.14 9.26 8.07
CA VAL A 60 3.84 9.11 6.64
C VAL A 60 3.16 7.77 6.35
N ILE A 61 3.66 6.68 6.94
CA ILE A 61 3.05 5.33 6.81
C ILE A 61 1.64 5.31 7.42
N HIS A 62 1.41 5.93 8.58
CA HIS A 62 0.08 5.97 9.19
C HIS A 62 -0.90 6.83 8.39
N CYS A 63 -0.45 8.00 7.89
CA CYS A 63 -1.25 8.86 7.03
C CYS A 63 -1.65 8.14 5.73
N SER A 64 -0.77 7.32 5.14
CA SER A 64 -1.11 6.57 3.95
C SER A 64 -2.18 5.50 4.21
N LEU A 65 -2.13 4.82 5.35
CA LEU A 65 -3.19 3.88 5.75
C LEU A 65 -4.53 4.56 5.91
N ILE A 66 -4.55 5.73 6.57
CA ILE A 66 -5.77 6.55 6.70
C ILE A 66 -6.31 6.91 5.31
N PHE A 67 -5.43 7.31 4.39
CA PHE A 67 -5.82 7.56 3.00
C PHE A 67 -6.44 6.31 2.35
N TYR A 68 -5.91 5.11 2.57
CA TYR A 68 -6.48 3.86 2.05
C TYR A 68 -7.87 3.55 2.61
N VAL A 69 -8.07 3.78 3.91
CA VAL A 69 -9.39 3.65 4.55
C VAL A 69 -10.38 4.66 3.95
N LEU A 70 -9.97 5.92 3.81
CA LEU A 70 -10.79 6.99 3.22
C LEU A 70 -11.13 6.71 1.76
N LYS A 71 -10.16 6.26 0.96
CA LYS A 71 -10.35 5.83 -0.44
C LYS A 71 -11.43 4.77 -0.54
N TYR A 72 -11.35 3.71 0.28
CA TYR A 72 -12.36 2.65 0.26
C TYR A 72 -13.73 3.16 0.67
N PHE A 73 -13.81 4.01 1.70
CA PHE A 73 -15.07 4.58 2.14
C PHE A 73 -15.69 5.49 1.07
N LEU A 74 -14.89 6.36 0.44
CA LEU A 74 -15.30 7.19 -0.68
C LEU A 74 -15.79 6.33 -1.86
N SER A 75 -15.01 5.34 -2.28
CA SER A 75 -15.43 4.43 -3.36
C SER A 75 -16.69 3.64 -3.02
N ALA A 76 -16.89 3.25 -1.75
CA ALA A 76 -18.11 2.59 -1.30
C ALA A 76 -19.33 3.54 -1.33
N LEU A 77 -19.18 4.77 -0.84
CA LEU A 77 -20.24 5.80 -0.82
C LEU A 77 -20.66 6.23 -2.22
N PHE A 78 -19.69 6.46 -3.11
CA PHE A 78 -19.95 6.90 -4.48
C PHE A 78 -20.42 5.76 -5.40
N SER A 79 -20.24 4.49 -5.05
CA SER A 79 -20.77 3.39 -5.89
C SER A 79 -22.31 3.30 -5.84
N VAL A 80 -22.97 3.54 -6.99
CA VAL A 80 -24.45 3.57 -7.17
C VAL A 80 -25.15 2.30 -6.69
N HIS A 81 -24.44 1.17 -6.69
CA HIS A 81 -24.86 -0.11 -6.15
C HIS A 81 -23.85 -0.59 -5.09
N SER A 82 -23.81 0.07 -3.92
CA SER A 82 -22.85 -0.19 -2.84
C SER A 82 -22.71 -1.67 -2.47
N LYS A 83 -23.79 -2.46 -2.58
CA LYS A 83 -23.76 -3.91 -2.34
C LYS A 83 -22.98 -4.70 -3.41
N LYS A 84 -23.06 -4.37 -4.71
CA LYS A 84 -22.31 -5.08 -5.76
C LYS A 84 -20.81 -4.76 -5.71
N TYR A 85 -20.44 -3.54 -5.32
CA TYR A 85 -19.03 -3.12 -5.18
C TYR A 85 -18.33 -3.84 -4.02
N ILE A 86 -18.96 -3.83 -2.82
CA ILE A 86 -18.44 -4.54 -1.64
C ILE A 86 -18.27 -6.05 -1.92
N PHE A 87 -19.19 -6.65 -2.67
CA PHE A 87 -19.08 -8.07 -3.05
C PHE A 87 -18.01 -8.36 -4.11
N LYS A 88 -17.64 -7.38 -4.93
CA LYS A 88 -16.55 -7.51 -5.92
C LYS A 88 -15.18 -7.27 -5.28
N HIS A 89 -15.10 -6.49 -4.20
CA HIS A 89 -13.85 -6.11 -3.52
C HIS A 89 -13.84 -6.60 -2.05
N LYS A 90 -14.42 -7.78 -1.80
CA LYS A 90 -14.58 -8.35 -0.44
C LYS A 90 -13.26 -8.42 0.33
N TYR A 91 -12.17 -8.79 -0.35
CA TYR A 91 -10.85 -8.87 0.28
C TYR A 91 -10.37 -7.51 0.78
N GLN A 92 -10.50 -6.44 -0.04
CA GLN A 92 -10.17 -5.08 0.40
C GLN A 92 -11.03 -4.63 1.59
N GLY A 93 -12.33 -4.96 1.58
CA GLY A 93 -13.23 -4.66 2.68
C GLY A 93 -12.89 -5.40 3.98
N ILE A 94 -12.58 -6.69 3.90
CA ILE A 94 -12.13 -7.51 5.05
C ILE A 94 -10.83 -6.93 5.61
N MET A 95 -9.88 -6.59 4.74
CA MET A 95 -8.61 -6.00 5.15
C MET A 95 -8.83 -4.68 5.91
N ILE A 96 -9.69 -3.79 5.43
CA ILE A 96 -9.95 -2.51 6.10
C ILE A 96 -10.72 -2.70 7.41
N PHE A 97 -11.64 -3.66 7.45
CA PHE A 97 -12.33 -4.04 8.68
C PHE A 97 -11.32 -4.49 9.76
N LEU A 98 -10.31 -5.28 9.37
CA LEU A 98 -9.23 -5.68 10.28
C LEU A 98 -8.39 -4.47 10.77
N ILE A 99 -8.11 -3.47 9.93
CA ILE A 99 -7.45 -2.23 10.40
C ILE A 99 -8.31 -1.54 11.47
N ILE A 100 -9.59 -1.34 11.18
CA ILE A 100 -10.48 -0.60 12.06
C ILE A 100 -10.60 -1.34 13.39
N LEU A 101 -10.74 -2.68 13.35
CA LEU A 101 -10.73 -3.51 14.55
C LEU A 101 -9.43 -3.36 15.35
N TRP A 102 -8.28 -3.38 14.68
CA TRP A 102 -6.98 -3.20 15.31
C TRP A 102 -6.83 -1.82 15.96
N PHE A 103 -7.27 -0.75 15.28
CA PHE A 103 -7.24 0.60 15.81
C PHE A 103 -8.20 0.76 17.00
N VAL A 104 -9.41 0.21 16.91
CA VAL A 104 -10.38 0.18 18.00
C VAL A 104 -9.86 -0.62 19.19
N PHE A 105 -9.19 -1.76 18.96
CA PHE A 105 -8.57 -2.54 20.01
C PHE A 105 -7.42 -1.77 20.67
N SER A 106 -6.53 -1.16 19.87
CA SER A 106 -5.40 -0.38 20.36
C SER A 106 -5.86 0.80 21.23
N TYR A 107 -6.78 1.63 20.74
CA TYR A 107 -7.27 2.80 21.50
C TYR A 107 -8.25 2.42 22.61
N GLY A 108 -9.06 1.36 22.41
CA GLY A 108 -10.06 0.89 23.37
C GLY A 108 -9.47 0.15 24.57
N PHE A 109 -8.47 -0.70 24.37
CA PHE A 109 -7.79 -1.41 25.47
C PHE A 109 -6.76 -0.55 26.21
N ASN A 110 -6.22 0.51 25.59
CA ASN A 110 -5.43 1.53 26.30
C ASN A 110 -6.23 2.23 27.42
N PHE A 111 -7.57 2.20 27.38
CA PHE A 111 -8.41 2.72 28.47
C PHE A 111 -8.41 1.82 29.73
N GLN A 112 -7.85 0.61 29.64
CA GLN A 112 -7.69 -0.34 30.77
C GLN A 112 -6.24 -0.78 30.93
N HIS A 113 -5.33 0.17 31.17
CA HIS A 113 -3.89 -0.05 31.46
C HIS A 113 -3.56 -0.93 32.69
N LYS A 114 -4.51 -1.68 33.28
CA LYS A 114 -4.27 -2.53 34.45
C LYS A 114 -4.30 -4.04 34.19
N PHE A 115 -4.76 -4.51 33.02
CA PHE A 115 -4.92 -5.96 32.80
C PHE A 115 -3.73 -6.66 32.11
N PHE A 116 -2.81 -5.91 31.48
CA PHE A 116 -1.77 -6.46 30.60
C PHE A 116 -0.32 -6.21 31.06
N ASN A 117 -0.08 -6.15 32.38
CA ASN A 117 1.28 -5.99 32.92
C ASN A 117 2.10 -7.31 32.93
N ALA A 118 1.59 -8.39 32.31
CA ALA A 118 2.25 -9.70 32.23
C ALA A 118 2.87 -10.01 30.86
N ILE A 119 2.74 -9.10 29.88
CA ILE A 119 3.32 -9.28 28.54
C ILE A 119 4.30 -8.15 28.30
N ASP A 120 5.58 -8.51 28.21
CA ASP A 120 6.74 -7.62 28.11
C ASP A 120 6.57 -6.52 27.04
N ILE A 121 6.29 -5.30 27.52
CA ILE A 121 5.72 -4.17 26.78
C ILE A 121 6.70 -3.60 25.74
N LYS A 122 7.97 -3.98 25.78
CA LYS A 122 9.00 -3.46 24.86
C LYS A 122 8.95 -4.08 23.45
N ASN A 123 8.42 -5.30 23.31
CA ASN A 123 8.36 -5.99 22.01
C ASN A 123 7.00 -5.86 21.30
N ILE A 124 6.00 -5.28 21.96
CA ILE A 124 4.67 -5.08 21.35
C ILE A 124 4.74 -4.00 20.27
N GLY A 125 5.50 -2.91 20.50
CA GLY A 125 5.63 -1.81 19.55
C GLY A 125 6.36 -2.15 18.24
N SER A 126 7.35 -3.05 18.28
CA SER A 126 8.05 -3.52 17.09
C SER A 126 7.19 -4.48 16.27
N MET A 127 6.46 -5.38 16.93
CA MET A 127 5.56 -6.34 16.28
C MET A 127 4.37 -5.63 15.62
N THR A 128 3.78 -4.61 16.25
CA THR A 128 2.70 -3.84 15.63
C THR A 128 3.17 -3.10 14.37
N MET A 129 4.38 -2.54 14.39
CA MET A 129 4.95 -1.86 13.23
C MET A 129 5.12 -2.80 12.03
N LEU A 130 5.66 -4.01 12.26
CA LEU A 130 5.79 -5.04 11.22
C LEU A 130 4.43 -5.47 10.65
N ILE A 131 3.42 -5.67 11.51
CA ILE A 131 2.07 -6.06 11.08
C ILE A 131 1.44 -4.97 10.19
N ILE A 132 1.58 -3.70 10.58
CA ILE A 132 1.07 -2.56 9.81
C ILE A 132 1.71 -2.48 8.42
N GLN A 133 3.02 -2.71 8.32
CA GLN A 133 3.73 -2.67 7.05
C GLN A 133 3.42 -3.85 6.15
N LEU A 134 3.33 -5.06 6.71
CA LEU A 134 2.89 -6.24 5.97
C LEU A 134 1.48 -6.02 5.40
N TYR A 135 0.60 -5.44 6.22
CA TYR A 135 -0.73 -5.06 5.80
C TYR A 135 -0.71 -4.06 4.64
N PHE A 136 0.07 -2.98 4.77
CA PHE A 136 0.24 -1.98 3.72
C PHE A 136 0.76 -2.62 2.42
N PHE A 137 1.75 -3.50 2.52
CA PHE A 137 2.34 -4.21 1.39
C PHE A 137 1.29 -5.04 0.64
N VAL A 138 0.43 -5.77 1.35
CA VAL A 138 -0.67 -6.53 0.73
C VAL A 138 -1.67 -5.58 0.04
N MET A 139 -2.01 -4.45 0.65
CA MET A 139 -2.89 -3.44 0.03
C MET A 139 -2.28 -2.85 -1.25
N MET A 140 -0.98 -2.56 -1.24
CA MET A 140 -0.24 -2.10 -2.42
C MET A 140 -0.30 -3.15 -3.55
N LEU A 141 -0.14 -4.44 -3.25
CA LEU A 141 -0.24 -5.51 -4.28
C LEU A 141 -1.60 -5.54 -4.97
N PHE A 142 -2.68 -5.33 -4.22
CA PHE A 142 -4.04 -5.25 -4.80
C PHE A 142 -4.21 -4.02 -5.72
N ASP A 143 -3.60 -2.89 -5.37
CA ASP A 143 -3.58 -1.71 -6.24
C ASP A 143 -2.72 -1.93 -7.50
N LEU A 144 -1.55 -2.57 -7.37
CA LEU A 144 -0.67 -2.92 -8.48
C LEU A 144 -1.34 -3.89 -9.47
N SER A 145 -2.10 -4.87 -8.97
CA SER A 145 -2.91 -5.78 -9.81
C SER A 145 -3.88 -5.01 -10.72
N SER A 146 -4.37 -3.87 -10.23
CA SER A 146 -5.26 -3.00 -11.00
C SER A 146 -4.54 -2.18 -12.08
N ILE A 147 -3.19 -2.09 -12.04
CA ILE A 147 -2.33 -1.44 -13.06
C ILE A 147 -2.14 -2.35 -14.28
N GLY A 148 -2.34 -3.66 -14.17
CA GLY A 148 -2.27 -4.60 -15.30
C GLY A 148 -3.13 -4.19 -16.50
N GLN A 149 -4.25 -3.52 -16.24
CA GLN A 149 -5.13 -2.95 -17.27
C GLN A 149 -4.47 -1.78 -18.04
N LEU A 150 -3.58 -1.01 -17.42
CA LEU A 150 -2.82 0.07 -18.04
C LEU A 150 -1.71 -0.49 -18.94
N PHE A 151 -1.04 -1.55 -18.47
CA PHE A 151 0.00 -2.27 -19.19
C PHE A 151 -0.51 -2.97 -20.46
N SER A 152 -1.81 -3.29 -20.54
CA SER A 152 -2.43 -3.87 -21.74
C SER A 152 -2.35 -2.98 -22.99
N LYS A 153 -2.07 -1.67 -22.81
CA LYS A 153 -1.86 -0.72 -23.91
C LYS A 153 -0.43 -0.74 -24.48
N LEU A 154 0.53 -1.35 -23.77
CA LEU A 154 1.89 -1.50 -24.26
C LEU A 154 1.94 -2.67 -25.25
N LYS A 155 2.26 -2.36 -26.51
CA LYS A 155 2.38 -3.34 -27.60
C LYS A 155 3.70 -4.12 -27.52
N LEU A 156 4.04 -4.68 -26.36
CA LEU A 156 5.20 -5.54 -26.20
C LEU A 156 4.80 -6.99 -26.51
N GLY A 157 5.59 -7.66 -27.34
CA GLY A 157 5.46 -9.11 -27.55
C GLY A 157 5.89 -9.90 -26.31
N PRO A 158 5.66 -11.23 -26.27
CA PRO A 158 6.01 -12.07 -25.12
C PRO A 158 7.47 -11.94 -24.68
N GLY A 159 8.41 -11.89 -25.63
CA GLY A 159 9.83 -11.68 -25.32
C GLY A 159 10.15 -10.32 -24.72
N GLY A 160 9.44 -9.26 -25.13
CA GLY A 160 9.63 -7.91 -24.58
C GLY A 160 9.20 -7.81 -23.12
N TRP A 161 8.09 -8.46 -22.75
CA TRP A 161 7.64 -8.54 -21.35
C TRP A 161 8.63 -9.29 -20.47
N MET A 162 9.16 -10.41 -20.98
CA MET A 162 10.17 -11.19 -20.28
C MET A 162 11.42 -10.35 -20.01
N ILE A 163 12.01 -9.72 -21.04
CA ILE A 163 13.20 -8.86 -20.87
C ILE A 163 12.91 -7.69 -19.93
N SER A 164 11.76 -7.03 -20.06
CA SER A 164 11.37 -5.92 -19.19
C SER A 164 11.29 -6.34 -17.72
N SER A 165 10.80 -7.55 -17.43
CA SER A 165 10.76 -8.06 -16.04
C SER A 165 12.15 -8.31 -15.48
N PHE A 166 13.08 -8.85 -16.27
CA PHE A 166 14.48 -9.03 -15.86
C PHE A 166 15.18 -7.70 -15.60
N ILE A 167 15.04 -6.73 -16.52
CA ILE A 167 15.61 -5.39 -16.33
C ILE A 167 15.06 -4.74 -15.06
N PHE A 168 13.74 -4.84 -14.84
CA PHE A 168 13.10 -4.29 -13.64
C PHE A 168 13.60 -4.96 -12.36
N LEU A 169 13.67 -6.29 -12.34
CA LEU A 169 14.12 -7.06 -11.18
C LEU A 169 15.60 -6.78 -10.87
N ILE A 170 16.48 -6.81 -11.87
CA ILE A 170 17.92 -6.52 -11.71
C ILE A 170 18.12 -5.09 -11.22
N SER A 171 17.43 -4.12 -11.82
CA SER A 171 17.53 -2.70 -11.43
C SER A 171 17.06 -2.50 -9.98
N THR A 172 15.93 -3.09 -9.60
CA THR A 172 15.40 -3.00 -8.24
C THR A 172 16.32 -3.68 -7.24
N GLY A 173 16.83 -4.87 -7.56
CA GLY A 173 17.80 -5.60 -6.74
C GLY A 173 19.09 -4.81 -6.54
N THR A 174 19.61 -4.18 -7.59
CA THR A 174 20.81 -3.32 -7.54
C THR A 174 20.60 -2.15 -6.58
N VAL A 175 19.47 -1.43 -6.70
CA VAL A 175 19.14 -0.30 -5.83
C VAL A 175 18.97 -0.76 -4.37
N LEU A 176 18.32 -1.90 -4.14
CA LEU A 176 18.15 -2.44 -2.80
C LEU A 176 19.49 -2.85 -2.16
N LEU A 177 20.39 -3.48 -2.92
CA LEU A 177 21.72 -3.87 -2.42
C LEU A 177 22.60 -2.67 -2.08
N LEU A 178 22.39 -1.52 -2.72
CA LEU A 178 23.12 -0.29 -2.42
C LEU A 178 22.66 0.38 -1.12
N LEU A 179 21.58 -0.09 -0.49
CA LEU A 179 21.15 0.41 0.82
C LEU A 179 22.15 -0.02 1.91
N PRO A 180 22.57 0.89 2.81
CA PRO A 180 23.61 0.60 3.79
C PRO A 180 23.25 -0.53 4.76
N GLU A 181 21.98 -0.70 5.13
CA GLU A 181 21.55 -1.80 6.01
C GLU A 181 21.42 -3.16 5.29
N MET A 182 21.57 -3.20 3.95
CA MET A 182 21.50 -4.43 3.16
C MET A 182 22.87 -5.06 2.92
N THR A 183 23.95 -4.41 3.37
CA THR A 183 25.33 -4.91 3.25
C THR A 183 26.12 -4.58 4.52
N THR A 184 27.09 -5.42 4.89
CA THR A 184 27.87 -5.21 6.13
C THR A 184 28.99 -4.18 5.98
N GLY A 185 29.46 -3.92 4.76
CA GLY A 185 30.59 -3.02 4.47
C GLY A 185 30.35 -2.08 3.29
N GLY A 186 29.11 -1.95 2.81
CA GLY A 186 28.80 -1.33 1.53
C GLY A 186 29.17 -2.23 0.35
N ILE A 187 28.63 -1.90 -0.82
CA ILE A 187 28.92 -2.57 -2.09
C ILE A 187 29.07 -1.51 -3.19
N SER A 188 30.01 -1.70 -4.11
CA SER A 188 30.14 -0.79 -5.25
C SER A 188 28.93 -0.94 -6.19
N PHE A 189 28.62 0.08 -6.98
CA PHE A 189 27.51 0.00 -7.94
C PHE A 189 27.67 -1.16 -8.93
N ILE A 190 28.89 -1.38 -9.43
CA ILE A 190 29.17 -2.47 -10.38
C ILE A 190 28.99 -3.82 -9.73
N ASP A 191 29.47 -3.99 -8.49
CA ASP A 191 29.33 -5.25 -7.77
C ASP A 191 27.85 -5.51 -7.43
N ALA A 192 27.10 -4.49 -7.00
CA ALA A 192 25.67 -4.61 -6.73
C ALA A 192 24.89 -5.02 -7.97
N LEU A 193 25.20 -4.43 -9.13
CA LEU A 193 24.58 -4.76 -10.40
C LEU A 193 24.93 -6.18 -10.85
N PHE A 194 26.19 -6.58 -10.70
CA PHE A 194 26.66 -7.92 -11.01
C PHE A 194 26.00 -8.96 -10.10
N THR A 195 25.97 -8.73 -8.79
CA THR A 195 25.32 -9.60 -7.80
C THR A 195 23.81 -9.72 -8.06
N ALA A 196 23.11 -8.60 -8.30
CA ALA A 196 21.68 -8.63 -8.64
C ALA A 196 21.41 -9.42 -9.92
N THR A 197 22.28 -9.27 -10.93
CA THR A 197 22.19 -10.02 -12.19
C THR A 197 22.44 -11.51 -11.95
N SER A 198 23.52 -11.88 -11.24
CA SER A 198 23.85 -13.29 -10.96
C SER A 198 22.73 -13.99 -10.18
N ALA A 199 22.18 -13.31 -9.17
CA ALA A 199 21.06 -13.83 -8.39
C ALA A 199 19.79 -14.01 -9.24
N SER A 200 19.46 -13.05 -10.10
CA SER A 200 18.28 -13.12 -10.97
C SER A 200 18.38 -14.22 -12.05
N CYS A 201 19.60 -14.49 -12.52
CA CYS A 201 19.90 -15.49 -13.54
C CYS A 201 20.29 -16.86 -12.93
N VAL A 202 20.34 -16.97 -11.60
CA VAL A 202 20.71 -18.19 -10.86
C VAL A 202 22.09 -18.73 -11.30
N THR A 203 23.05 -17.85 -11.55
CA THR A 203 24.37 -18.25 -12.09
C THR A 203 25.41 -18.61 -11.02
N GLY A 204 25.14 -18.30 -9.75
CA GLY A 204 26.05 -18.59 -8.64
C GLY A 204 27.29 -17.71 -8.70
#